data_AF-A0A2T2TL55-F1
#
_entry.id   AF-A0A2T2TL55-F1
#
_cell.length_a   1.000
_cell.length_b   1.000
_cell.length_c   1.000
_cell.angle_alpha   90.00
_cell.angle_beta   90.00
_cell.angle_gamma   90.00
#
_symmetry.space_group_name_H-M   'P 1'
#
loop_
_entity.id
_entity.type
_entity.pdbx_description
1 polymer ?
#
loop_
_entity_poly.entity_id
_entity_poly.type
_entity_poly.pdbx_seq_one_letter_code
_entity_poly.pdbx_strand_id
1 'polypeptide(L)'
;MPEPSVLVVFLDGVGLGEANAHNPLSETYLPAFEQMVDGQPWTADAAPVRGEMHLFRPIDATLGKDGLPQSGTGQATLFTGTNCAKIVGHHFGPFPHSETKPVLETENVFRKVKALRADDDGTEPAAFANAYPPRFFSRAEEQDRWTVTTLCCRMANVRLRTEDDLRAGRALPADLTGTSWREHLGCDVPVISEAEAGQRLAAVSREHAFTLFEYYLTDKAGHGRLADR
;
A
#
# COMPACT_ATOMS: atom_id res chain seq x y z
N MET A 1 -0.08 -6.25 -28.23
CA MET A 1 -0.59 -6.66 -26.90
C MET A 1 -0.33 -5.49 -25.95
N PRO A 2 -1.21 -5.17 -25.00
CA PRO A 2 -0.87 -4.18 -23.99
C PRO A 2 0.43 -4.63 -23.30
N GLU A 3 1.31 -3.68 -23.00
CA GLU A 3 2.49 -4.01 -22.21
C GLU A 3 2.08 -4.59 -20.85
N PRO A 4 2.83 -5.58 -20.33
CA PRO A 4 2.54 -6.11 -19.01
C PRO A 4 2.67 -5.01 -17.96
N SER A 5 1.62 -4.82 -17.16
CA SER A 5 1.62 -3.93 -16.00
C SER A 5 1.59 -4.69 -14.69
N VAL A 6 2.20 -4.11 -13.66
CA VAL A 6 2.22 -4.67 -12.31
C VAL A 6 1.37 -3.80 -11.40
N LEU A 7 0.33 -4.39 -10.81
CA LEU A 7 -0.46 -3.76 -9.73
C LEU A 7 -0.07 -4.42 -8.40
N VAL A 8 0.37 -3.59 -7.46
CA VAL A 8 0.60 -3.98 -6.06
C VAL A 8 -0.49 -3.37 -5.21
N VAL A 9 -1.20 -4.23 -4.47
CA VAL A 9 -2.13 -3.82 -3.41
C VAL A 9 -1.51 -4.19 -2.08
N PHE A 10 -1.15 -3.18 -1.29
CA PHE A 10 -0.59 -3.35 0.05
C PHE A 10 -1.67 -3.11 1.10
N LEU A 11 -2.00 -4.15 1.86
CA LEU A 11 -2.96 -4.09 2.96
C LEU A 11 -2.19 -3.99 4.29
N ASP A 12 -2.13 -2.80 4.88
CA ASP A 12 -1.37 -2.59 6.11
C ASP A 12 -2.08 -3.20 7.32
N GLY A 13 -1.33 -3.78 8.25
CA GLY A 13 -1.90 -4.48 9.41
C GLY A 13 -2.63 -5.80 9.10
N VAL A 14 -2.51 -6.33 7.88
CA VAL A 14 -3.08 -7.64 7.48
C VAL A 14 -1.96 -8.67 7.35
N GLY A 15 -2.05 -9.75 8.14
CA GLY A 15 -1.10 -10.85 8.12
C GLY A 15 -1.80 -12.21 8.17
N LEU A 16 -1.01 -13.26 8.39
CA LEU A 16 -1.50 -14.62 8.63
C LEU A 16 -1.37 -14.91 10.14
N GLY A 17 -2.51 -14.87 10.84
CA GLY A 17 -2.60 -15.11 12.28
C GLY A 17 -3.25 -16.45 12.60
N GLU A 18 -3.19 -16.87 13.87
CA GLU A 18 -3.88 -18.07 14.35
C GLU A 18 -5.40 -17.98 14.10
N ALA A 19 -6.04 -19.13 13.88
CA ALA A 19 -7.49 -19.22 13.79
C ALA A 19 -8.11 -19.13 15.19
N ASN A 20 -8.71 -17.99 15.53
CA ASN A 20 -9.40 -17.78 16.80
C ASN A 20 -10.39 -16.60 16.73
N ALA A 21 -11.22 -16.46 17.77
CA ALA A 21 -12.26 -15.42 17.83
C ALA A 21 -11.75 -13.96 17.80
N HIS A 22 -10.44 -13.72 17.98
CA HIS A 22 -9.84 -12.39 17.87
C HIS A 22 -9.22 -12.13 16.49
N ASN A 23 -9.19 -13.13 15.61
CA ASN A 23 -8.75 -12.99 14.23
C ASN A 23 -9.98 -12.84 13.30
N PRO A 24 -10.37 -11.62 12.91
CA PRO A 24 -11.54 -11.43 12.05
C PRO A 24 -11.39 -12.07 10.67
N LEU A 25 -10.15 -12.32 10.21
CA LEU A 25 -9.88 -12.95 8.92
C LEU A 25 -10.06 -14.48 8.96
N SER A 26 -10.10 -15.10 10.14
CA SER A 26 -10.44 -16.53 10.26
C SER A 26 -11.94 -16.78 10.41
N GLU A 27 -12.69 -15.79 10.92
CA GLU A 27 -14.13 -15.91 11.20
C GLU A 27 -15.02 -15.36 10.07
N THR A 28 -14.45 -14.53 9.18
CA THR A 28 -15.21 -13.88 8.10
C THR A 28 -14.99 -14.61 6.78
N TYR A 29 -16.08 -14.93 6.09
CA TYR A 29 -16.01 -15.41 4.72
C TYR A 29 -15.55 -14.30 3.78
N LEU A 30 -14.35 -14.44 3.21
CA LEU A 30 -13.72 -13.46 2.32
C LEU A 30 -13.33 -14.13 1.00
N PRO A 31 -14.24 -14.19 0.00
CA PRO A 31 -14.03 -14.97 -1.22
C PRO A 31 -12.72 -14.66 -1.94
N ALA A 32 -12.34 -13.39 -2.02
CA ALA A 32 -11.10 -12.98 -2.67
C ALA A 32 -9.86 -13.47 -1.92
N PHE A 33 -9.88 -13.48 -0.59
CA PHE A 33 -8.78 -13.98 0.23
C PHE A 33 -8.66 -15.51 0.11
N GLU A 34 -9.78 -16.22 0.18
CA GLU A 34 -9.80 -17.67 -0.04
C GLU A 34 -9.27 -18.04 -1.43
N GLN A 35 -9.67 -17.32 -2.49
CA GLN A 35 -9.13 -17.52 -3.83
C GLN A 35 -7.62 -17.26 -3.88
N MET A 36 -7.11 -16.23 -3.19
CA MET A 36 -5.68 -15.95 -3.11
C MET A 36 -4.87 -17.07 -2.45
N VAL A 37 -5.48 -17.88 -1.58
CA VAL A 37 -4.82 -19.00 -0.89
C VAL A 37 -5.29 -20.38 -1.37
N ASP A 38 -5.87 -20.46 -2.57
CA ASP A 38 -6.34 -21.70 -3.22
C ASP A 38 -7.38 -22.46 -2.39
N GLY A 39 -8.38 -21.73 -1.87
CA GLY A 39 -9.51 -22.26 -1.10
C GLY A 39 -9.20 -22.59 0.35
N GLN A 40 -7.98 -22.32 0.82
CA GLN A 40 -7.60 -22.47 2.22
C GLN A 40 -8.17 -21.32 3.10
N PRO A 41 -8.27 -21.50 4.42
CA PRO A 41 -8.49 -20.39 5.34
C PRO A 41 -7.30 -19.41 5.33
N TRP A 42 -7.55 -18.10 5.46
CA TRP A 42 -6.49 -17.08 5.59
C TRP A 42 -5.92 -17.05 7.02
N THR A 43 -5.10 -18.05 7.36
CA THR A 43 -4.54 -18.23 8.71
C THR A 43 -3.05 -18.59 8.65
N ALA A 44 -2.39 -18.61 9.82
CA ALA A 44 -0.98 -18.99 9.96
C ALA A 44 -0.68 -20.41 9.46
N ASP A 45 -1.69 -21.30 9.39
CA ASP A 45 -1.56 -22.68 8.92
C ASP A 45 -1.67 -22.83 7.40
N ALA A 46 -1.99 -21.75 6.66
CA ALA A 46 -2.13 -21.79 5.21
C ALA A 46 -0.82 -22.21 4.53
N ALA A 47 -0.88 -23.29 3.75
CA ALA A 47 0.28 -23.82 3.05
C ALA A 47 0.61 -22.97 1.82
N PRO A 48 1.91 -22.82 1.46
CA PRO A 48 2.30 -22.15 0.22
C PRO A 48 1.67 -22.81 -1.01
N VAL A 49 1.19 -22.01 -1.96
CA VAL A 49 0.63 -22.46 -3.24
C VAL A 49 1.56 -21.99 -4.36
N ARG A 50 1.86 -22.88 -5.31
CA ARG A 50 2.64 -22.54 -6.51
C ARG A 50 2.04 -23.21 -7.74
N GLY A 51 1.38 -22.41 -8.57
CA GLY A 51 0.93 -22.75 -9.91
C GLY A 51 1.72 -21.99 -10.99
N GLU A 52 1.26 -22.11 -12.24
CA GLU A 52 1.85 -21.40 -13.39
C GLU A 52 1.60 -19.89 -13.33
N MET A 53 0.38 -19.50 -12.94
CA MET A 53 -0.10 -18.11 -12.92
C MET A 53 -0.46 -17.60 -11.50
N HIS A 54 -0.17 -18.39 -10.46
CA HIS A 54 -0.57 -18.10 -9.09
C HIS A 54 0.51 -18.53 -8.09
N LEU A 55 0.87 -17.62 -7.20
CA LEU A 55 1.79 -17.86 -6.09
C LEU A 55 1.17 -17.28 -4.81
N PHE A 56 1.04 -18.13 -3.80
CA PHE A 56 0.82 -17.71 -2.43
C PHE A 56 1.97 -18.20 -1.57
N ARG A 57 2.54 -17.30 -0.77
CA ARG A 57 3.66 -17.63 0.11
C ARG A 57 3.61 -16.79 1.38
N PRO A 58 3.51 -17.42 2.57
CA PRO A 58 3.80 -16.77 3.83
C PRO A 58 5.23 -16.24 3.83
N ILE A 59 5.41 -14.99 4.25
CA ILE A 59 6.73 -14.34 4.37
C ILE A 59 6.93 -13.88 5.81
N ASP A 60 8.18 -13.94 6.28
CA ASP A 60 8.54 -13.49 7.62
C ASP A 60 8.51 -11.97 7.72
N ALA A 61 7.46 -11.43 8.33
CA ALA A 61 7.31 -10.01 8.58
C ALA A 61 8.31 -9.48 9.63
N THR A 62 8.87 -10.35 10.48
CA THR A 62 9.86 -9.96 11.50
C THR A 62 11.24 -9.69 10.89
N LEU A 63 11.48 -10.13 9.65
CA LEU A 63 12.73 -9.92 8.92
C LEU A 63 13.96 -10.40 9.72
N GLY A 64 13.79 -11.45 10.53
CA GLY A 64 14.81 -11.98 11.44
C GLY A 64 15.19 -11.04 12.60
N LYS A 65 14.30 -10.14 13.02
CA LYS A 65 14.50 -9.20 14.13
C LYS A 65 13.45 -9.40 15.22
N ASP A 66 13.92 -9.41 16.47
CA ASP A 66 13.07 -9.56 17.65
C ASP A 66 12.00 -8.46 17.77
N GLY A 67 10.87 -8.83 18.38
CA GLY A 67 9.74 -7.94 18.60
C GLY A 67 8.73 -7.96 17.46
N LEU A 68 7.67 -7.16 17.63
CA LEU A 68 6.61 -7.04 16.63
C LEU A 68 7.10 -6.22 15.43
N PRO A 69 6.78 -6.64 14.19
CA PRO A 69 7.07 -5.83 13.02
C PRO A 69 6.38 -4.47 13.11
N GLN A 70 7.00 -3.45 12.53
CA GLN A 70 6.50 -2.07 12.53
C GLN A 70 6.54 -1.49 11.10
N SER A 71 5.55 -0.66 10.75
CA SER A 71 5.34 -0.19 9.37
C SER A 71 6.53 0.59 8.81
N GLY A 72 7.24 1.37 9.62
CA GLY A 72 8.36 2.19 9.14
C GLY A 72 9.50 1.37 8.52
N THR A 73 10.01 0.37 9.25
CA THR A 73 11.05 -0.55 8.74
C THR A 73 10.50 -1.62 7.82
N GLY A 74 9.26 -2.08 8.03
CA GLY A 74 8.60 -3.08 7.19
C GLY A 74 8.33 -2.56 5.78
N GLN A 75 7.62 -1.43 5.65
CA GLN A 75 7.35 -0.81 4.36
C GLN A 75 8.65 -0.38 3.66
N ALA A 76 9.64 0.14 4.40
CA ALA A 76 10.92 0.51 3.80
C ALA A 76 11.64 -0.71 3.21
N THR A 77 11.55 -1.86 3.87
CA THR A 77 12.06 -3.12 3.34
C THR A 77 11.31 -3.56 2.09
N LEU A 78 9.98 -3.53 2.14
CA LEU A 78 9.10 -3.93 1.04
C LEU A 78 9.38 -3.11 -0.24
N PHE A 79 9.53 -1.80 -0.10
CA PHE A 79 9.67 -0.90 -1.24
C PHE A 79 11.10 -0.73 -1.76
N THR A 80 12.11 -1.19 -1.02
CA THR A 80 13.53 -1.08 -1.45
C THR A 80 14.16 -2.43 -1.79
N GLY A 81 13.60 -3.53 -1.27
CA GLY A 81 14.21 -4.86 -1.31
C GLY A 81 15.38 -5.04 -0.33
N THR A 82 15.67 -4.05 0.52
CA THR A 82 16.76 -4.08 1.51
C THR A 82 16.19 -4.25 2.92
N ASN A 83 16.72 -5.17 3.72
CA ASN A 83 16.25 -5.38 5.09
C ASN A 83 16.54 -4.15 5.99
N CYS A 84 15.57 -3.24 6.09
CA CYS A 84 15.68 -1.99 6.84
C CYS A 84 15.60 -2.19 8.36
N ALA A 85 14.91 -3.24 8.84
CA ALA A 85 14.92 -3.60 10.26
C ALA A 85 16.32 -4.04 10.71
N LYS A 86 17.10 -4.68 9.82
CA LYS A 86 18.50 -5.01 10.05
C LYS A 86 19.39 -3.77 10.06
N ILE A 87 19.18 -2.80 9.15
CA ILE A 87 19.92 -1.53 9.12
C ILE A 87 19.75 -0.80 10.46
N VAL A 88 18.51 -0.63 10.91
CA VAL A 88 18.15 0.08 12.15
C VAL A 88 18.48 -0.75 13.41
N GLY A 89 18.67 -2.06 13.26
CA GLY A 89 18.93 -2.98 14.36
C GLY A 89 17.69 -3.36 15.18
N HIS A 90 16.51 -2.82 14.88
CA HIS A 90 15.22 -3.15 15.50
C HIS A 90 14.06 -2.71 14.58
N HIS A 91 12.83 -3.10 14.93
CA HIS A 91 11.62 -2.61 14.25
C HIS A 91 11.30 -1.17 14.66
N PHE A 92 10.97 -0.32 13.69
CA PHE A 92 10.63 1.09 13.92
C PHE A 92 9.44 1.52 13.08
N GLY A 93 8.59 2.41 13.61
CA GLY A 93 7.43 2.91 12.89
C GLY A 93 6.65 3.98 13.67
N PRO A 94 5.58 4.53 13.06
CA PRO A 94 5.06 4.20 11.73
C PRO A 94 5.74 4.95 10.57
N PHE A 95 6.63 5.90 10.87
CA PHE A 95 7.36 6.71 9.88
C PHE A 95 8.72 6.09 9.53
N PRO A 96 9.34 6.43 8.39
CA PRO A 96 10.68 5.95 8.06
C PRO A 96 11.69 6.40 9.12
N HIS A 97 12.56 5.47 9.53
CA HIS A 97 13.70 5.79 10.38
C HIS A 97 14.73 6.63 9.60
N SER A 98 15.47 7.51 10.27
CA SER A 98 16.48 8.36 9.60
C SER A 98 17.53 7.54 8.84
N GLU A 99 17.98 6.43 9.43
CA GLU A 99 18.98 5.52 8.85
C GLU A 99 18.48 4.78 7.59
N THR A 100 17.17 4.70 7.36
CA THR A 100 16.63 4.05 6.15
C THR A 100 16.46 5.02 4.99
N LYS A 101 16.47 6.34 5.24
CA LYS A 101 16.29 7.37 4.21
C LYS A 101 17.30 7.27 3.05
N PRO A 102 18.62 7.02 3.26
CA PRO A 102 19.56 6.89 2.15
C PRO A 102 19.24 5.72 1.21
N VAL A 103 18.75 4.61 1.77
CA VAL A 103 18.33 3.44 0.98
C VAL A 103 17.01 3.74 0.28
N LEU A 104 16.05 4.39 0.93
CA LEU A 104 14.81 4.82 0.27
C LEU A 104 15.07 5.76 -0.90
N GLU A 105 16.04 6.66 -0.78
CA GLU A 105 16.35 7.62 -1.83
C GLU A 105 16.89 6.96 -3.10
N THR A 106 17.66 5.88 -2.96
CA THR A 106 18.39 5.23 -4.05
C THR A 106 17.71 3.97 -4.56
N GLU A 107 17.10 3.19 -3.68
CA GLU A 107 16.64 1.83 -3.96
C GLU A 107 15.12 1.68 -4.03
N ASN A 108 14.34 2.73 -3.80
CA ASN A 108 12.88 2.59 -3.83
C ASN A 108 12.36 2.15 -5.21
N VAL A 109 11.29 1.36 -5.19
CA VAL A 109 10.70 0.71 -6.37
C VAL A 109 10.30 1.71 -7.45
N PHE A 110 9.76 2.88 -7.10
CA PHE A 110 9.36 3.89 -8.07
C PHE A 110 10.55 4.41 -8.87
N ARG A 111 11.70 4.64 -8.20
CA ARG A 111 12.94 5.06 -8.86
C ARG A 111 13.46 3.99 -9.81
N LYS A 112 13.45 2.72 -9.36
CA LYS A 112 13.87 1.58 -10.19
C LYS A 112 13.00 1.43 -11.44
N VAL A 113 11.68 1.53 -11.30
CA VAL A 113 10.76 1.47 -12.45
C VAL A 113 11.01 2.63 -13.42
N LYS A 114 11.15 3.86 -12.92
CA LYS A 114 11.47 5.02 -13.77
C LYS A 114 12.79 4.86 -14.52
N ALA A 115 13.82 4.31 -13.87
CA ALA A 115 15.10 4.05 -14.52
C ALA A 115 14.99 3.00 -15.64
N LEU A 116 14.19 1.95 -15.44
CA LEU A 116 13.94 0.91 -16.46
C LEU A 116 13.10 1.39 -17.64
N ARG A 117 12.36 2.49 -17.47
CA ARG A 117 11.43 3.08 -18.46
C ARG A 117 11.86 4.48 -18.89
N ALA A 118 13.15 4.79 -18.78
CA ALA A 118 13.68 6.13 -19.05
C ALA A 118 13.56 6.56 -20.52
N ASP A 119 13.46 5.59 -21.43
CA ASP A 119 13.33 5.80 -22.88
C ASP A 119 11.87 5.96 -23.35
N ASP A 120 10.89 5.82 -22.45
CA ASP A 120 9.46 5.96 -22.78
C ASP A 120 9.11 7.44 -23.05
N ASP A 121 8.25 7.68 -24.04
CA ASP A 121 8.00 8.97 -24.69
C ASP A 121 7.08 9.94 -23.91
N GLY A 122 7.19 9.96 -22.58
CA GLY A 122 6.52 10.93 -21.70
C GLY A 122 5.33 10.40 -20.92
N THR A 123 5.15 9.07 -20.85
CA THR A 123 4.19 8.44 -19.93
C THR A 123 4.76 8.41 -18.50
N GLU A 124 3.90 8.47 -17.47
CA GLU A 124 4.32 8.23 -16.09
C GLU A 124 4.48 6.70 -15.91
N PRO A 125 5.70 6.13 -15.81
CA PRO A 125 5.84 4.67 -15.81
C PRO A 125 5.41 4.04 -14.48
N ALA A 126 5.33 4.83 -13.42
CA ALA A 126 4.98 4.37 -12.09
C ALA A 126 3.96 5.30 -11.43
N ALA A 127 2.94 4.71 -10.79
CA ALA A 127 1.88 5.41 -10.09
C ALA A 127 1.73 4.95 -8.65
N PHE A 128 1.47 5.90 -7.75
CA PHE A 128 0.83 5.63 -6.47
C PHE A 128 -0.62 6.08 -6.54
N ALA A 129 -1.56 5.12 -6.54
CA ALA A 129 -2.97 5.34 -6.87
C ALA A 129 -3.76 6.07 -5.77
N ASN A 130 -3.23 6.13 -4.55
CA ASN A 130 -3.86 6.80 -3.43
C ASN A 130 -3.95 8.31 -3.65
N ALA A 131 -5.16 8.85 -3.50
CA ALA A 131 -5.42 10.28 -3.38
C ALA A 131 -5.25 10.75 -1.94
N TYR A 132 -4.88 12.02 -1.79
CA TYR A 132 -4.81 12.69 -0.49
C TYR A 132 -5.57 14.03 -0.51
N PRO A 133 -6.27 14.40 0.57
CA PRO A 133 -7.03 15.65 0.61
C PRO A 133 -6.06 16.84 0.78
N PRO A 134 -6.46 18.08 0.42
CA PRO A 134 -5.58 19.26 0.51
C PRO A 134 -4.89 19.42 1.88
N ARG A 135 -5.63 19.17 2.97
CA ARG A 135 -5.12 19.24 4.35
C ARG A 135 -3.98 18.24 4.66
N PHE A 136 -3.86 17.16 3.89
CA PHE A 136 -2.74 16.22 4.05
C PHE A 136 -1.45 16.87 3.57
N PHE A 137 -1.47 17.52 2.40
CA PHE A 137 -0.30 18.17 1.82
C PHE A 137 0.21 19.30 2.70
N SER A 138 -0.67 20.19 3.14
CA SER A 138 -0.30 21.30 4.03
C SER A 138 0.38 20.78 5.30
N ARG A 139 -0.20 19.76 5.96
CA ARG A 139 0.34 19.18 7.18
C ARG A 139 1.68 18.45 6.95
N ALA A 140 1.79 17.70 5.86
CA ALA A 140 3.00 16.94 5.57
C ALA A 140 4.20 17.86 5.28
N GLU A 141 3.95 18.96 4.58
CA GLU A 141 4.94 20.01 4.29
C GLU A 141 5.32 20.80 5.55
N GLU A 142 4.33 21.26 6.33
CA GLU A 142 4.56 21.99 7.58
C GLU A 142 5.38 21.20 8.61
N GLN A 143 5.18 19.88 8.68
CA GLN A 143 5.79 19.00 9.68
C GLN A 143 7.01 18.24 9.14
N ASP A 144 7.33 18.37 7.85
CA ASP A 144 8.26 17.51 7.09
C ASP A 144 8.12 16.02 7.46
N ARG A 145 6.87 15.56 7.56
CA ARG A 145 6.54 14.22 8.09
C ARG A 145 5.75 13.41 7.08
N TRP A 146 6.47 12.50 6.41
CA TRP A 146 5.98 11.68 5.31
C TRP A 146 5.97 10.21 5.70
N THR A 147 4.90 9.47 5.36
CA THR A 147 4.90 8.00 5.45
C THR A 147 5.95 7.42 4.50
N VAL A 148 6.33 6.15 4.67
CA VAL A 148 7.36 5.53 3.81
C VAL A 148 6.95 5.62 2.34
N THR A 149 5.72 5.22 2.00
CA THR A 149 5.21 5.26 0.63
C THR A 149 5.23 6.66 0.02
N THR A 150 4.75 7.67 0.76
CA THR A 150 4.69 9.05 0.27
C THR A 150 6.07 9.69 0.17
N LEU A 151 7.01 9.33 1.07
CA LEU A 151 8.41 9.73 0.98
C LEU A 151 9.09 9.11 -0.25
N CYS A 152 8.86 7.83 -0.54
CA CYS A 152 9.36 7.18 -1.76
C CYS A 152 8.86 7.89 -3.03
N CYS A 153 7.58 8.26 -3.07
CA CYS A 153 7.01 9.01 -4.19
C CYS A 153 7.73 10.35 -4.38
N ARG A 154 7.90 11.11 -3.29
CA ARG A 154 8.61 12.40 -3.29
C ARG A 154 10.06 12.23 -3.78
N MET A 155 10.80 11.28 -3.24
CA MET A 155 12.21 11.00 -3.61
C MET A 155 12.36 10.55 -5.08
N ALA A 156 11.36 9.86 -5.62
CA ALA A 156 11.36 9.39 -7.01
C ALA A 156 10.72 10.39 -8.00
N ASN A 157 10.22 11.54 -7.54
CA ASN A 157 9.39 12.44 -8.33
C ASN A 157 8.20 11.71 -8.98
N VAL A 158 7.48 10.91 -8.20
CA VAL A 158 6.16 10.37 -8.54
C VAL A 158 5.12 11.25 -7.87
N ARG A 159 4.14 11.73 -8.64
CA ARG A 159 3.15 12.66 -8.10
C ARG A 159 2.23 11.94 -7.11
N LEU A 160 1.89 12.64 -6.03
CA LEU A 160 0.83 12.24 -5.11
C LEU A 160 -0.50 12.75 -5.67
N ARG A 161 -1.48 11.86 -5.79
CA ARG A 161 -2.77 12.20 -6.40
C ARG A 161 -3.63 13.06 -5.48
N THR A 162 -4.43 13.93 -6.07
CA THR A 162 -5.23 14.94 -5.35
C THR A 162 -6.72 14.63 -5.43
N GLU A 163 -7.52 15.53 -4.86
CA GLU A 163 -8.97 15.55 -5.01
C GLU A 163 -9.42 15.59 -6.49
N ASP A 164 -8.71 16.32 -7.35
CA ASP A 164 -9.06 16.43 -8.77
C ASP A 164 -8.83 15.12 -9.53
N ASP A 165 -7.80 14.37 -9.16
CA ASP A 165 -7.60 13.03 -9.71
C ASP A 165 -8.68 12.06 -9.27
N LEU A 166 -9.13 12.18 -8.01
CA LEU A 166 -10.21 11.38 -7.47
C LEU A 166 -11.53 11.66 -8.22
N ARG A 167 -11.85 12.94 -8.46
CA ARG A 167 -13.01 13.37 -9.27
C ARG A 167 -12.91 12.85 -10.70
N ALA A 168 -11.72 12.89 -11.28
CA ALA A 168 -11.47 12.41 -12.64
C ALA A 168 -11.38 10.88 -12.76
N GLY A 169 -11.57 10.12 -11.67
CA GLY A 169 -11.51 8.66 -11.69
C GLY A 169 -10.10 8.08 -11.87
N ARG A 170 -9.05 8.91 -11.69
CA ARG A 170 -7.63 8.52 -11.84
C ARG A 170 -6.93 8.24 -10.51
N ALA A 171 -7.68 8.18 -9.42
CA ALA A 171 -7.18 7.94 -8.07
C ALA A 171 -8.25 7.26 -7.20
N LEU A 172 -7.81 6.70 -6.08
CA LEU A 172 -8.69 6.19 -5.04
C LEU A 172 -8.32 6.77 -3.68
N PRO A 173 -9.30 7.07 -2.83
CA PRO A 173 -9.02 7.38 -1.44
C PRO A 173 -8.68 6.09 -0.68
N ALA A 174 -8.06 6.21 0.49
CA ALA A 174 -7.64 5.04 1.26
C ALA A 174 -8.81 4.16 1.76
N ASP A 175 -10.02 4.71 1.87
CA ASP A 175 -11.26 3.99 2.17
C ASP A 175 -11.92 3.37 0.93
N LEU A 176 -11.27 3.43 -0.24
CA LEU A 176 -11.75 2.98 -1.57
C LEU A 176 -12.93 3.78 -2.12
N THR A 177 -13.92 4.10 -1.28
CA THR A 177 -15.22 4.62 -1.72
C THR A 177 -15.31 6.13 -1.72
N GLY A 178 -14.48 6.83 -0.93
CA GLY A 178 -14.55 8.29 -0.75
C GLY A 178 -15.58 8.73 0.29
N THR A 179 -16.23 7.79 0.98
CA THR A 179 -17.20 8.06 2.05
C THR A 179 -16.57 8.94 3.13
N SER A 180 -15.39 8.56 3.62
CA SER A 180 -14.73 9.31 4.69
C SER A 180 -14.33 10.73 4.27
N TRP A 181 -14.03 10.94 2.99
CA TRP A 181 -13.70 12.27 2.47
C TRP A 181 -14.91 13.19 2.47
N ARG A 182 -16.06 12.66 2.05
CA ARG A 182 -17.30 13.42 2.01
C ARG A 182 -17.84 13.69 3.42
N GLU A 183 -17.93 12.66 4.24
CA GLU A 183 -18.60 12.72 5.55
C GLU A 183 -17.78 13.43 6.61
N HIS A 184 -16.46 13.20 6.66
CA HIS A 184 -15.62 13.69 7.75
C HIS A 184 -14.74 14.89 7.36
N LEU A 185 -14.51 15.12 6.06
CA LEU A 185 -13.64 16.20 5.59
C LEU A 185 -14.39 17.32 4.89
N GLY A 186 -15.67 17.10 4.56
CA GLY A 186 -16.49 18.04 3.80
C GLY A 186 -15.98 18.26 2.37
N CYS A 187 -15.23 17.30 1.81
CA CYS A 187 -14.74 17.39 0.44
C CYS A 187 -15.85 17.03 -0.56
N ASP A 188 -15.95 17.78 -1.65
CA ASP A 188 -16.88 17.49 -2.76
C ASP A 188 -16.24 16.50 -3.74
N VAL A 189 -16.16 15.24 -3.31
CA VAL A 189 -15.62 14.11 -4.07
C VAL A 189 -16.69 13.06 -4.28
N PRO A 190 -16.66 12.27 -5.38
CA PRO A 190 -17.62 11.20 -5.60
C PRO A 190 -17.53 10.13 -4.50
N VAL A 191 -18.69 9.63 -4.05
CA VAL A 191 -18.78 8.38 -3.29
C VAL A 191 -19.17 7.28 -4.26
N ILE A 192 -18.35 6.25 -4.32
CA ILE A 192 -18.47 5.14 -5.28
C ILE A 192 -18.62 3.80 -4.56
N SER A 193 -19.06 2.78 -5.29
CA SER A 193 -19.07 1.42 -4.78
C SER A 193 -17.65 0.81 -4.76
N GLU A 194 -17.42 -0.20 -3.93
CA GLU A 194 -16.16 -0.96 -3.91
C GLU A 194 -15.88 -1.62 -5.26
N ALA A 195 -16.92 -2.09 -5.97
CA ALA A 195 -16.79 -2.65 -7.31
C ALA A 195 -16.28 -1.60 -8.31
N GLU A 196 -16.82 -0.38 -8.25
CA GLU A 196 -16.34 0.74 -9.06
C GLU A 196 -14.91 1.15 -8.67
N ALA A 197 -14.57 1.12 -7.37
CA ALA A 197 -13.21 1.36 -6.92
C ALA A 197 -12.23 0.35 -7.54
N GLY A 198 -12.57 -0.95 -7.54
CA GLY A 198 -11.79 -1.98 -8.21
C GLY A 198 -11.62 -1.74 -9.72
N GLN A 199 -12.68 -1.30 -10.40
CA GLN A 199 -12.63 -0.94 -11.83
C GLN A 199 -11.72 0.26 -12.08
N ARG A 200 -11.77 1.30 -11.24
CA ARG A 200 -10.90 2.48 -11.32
C ARG A 200 -9.44 2.12 -11.05
N LEU A 201 -9.16 1.30 -10.05
CA LEU A 201 -7.79 0.83 -9.77
C LEU A 201 -7.21 0.04 -10.95
N ALA A 202 -8.02 -0.85 -11.54
CA ALA A 202 -7.64 -1.61 -12.72
C ALA A 202 -7.46 -0.72 -13.97
N ALA A 203 -8.18 0.40 -14.07
CA ALA A 203 -7.97 1.37 -15.14
C ALA A 203 -6.65 2.12 -14.96
N VAL A 204 -6.38 2.65 -13.76
CA VAL A 204 -5.11 3.31 -13.42
C VAL A 204 -3.93 2.36 -13.66
N SER A 205 -4.04 1.09 -13.27
CA SER A 205 -2.94 0.14 -13.45
C SER A 205 -2.65 -0.22 -14.90
N ARG A 206 -3.58 0.00 -15.83
CA ARG A 206 -3.35 -0.20 -17.28
C ARG A 206 -2.64 0.98 -17.94
N GLU A 207 -2.62 2.14 -17.30
CA GLU A 207 -1.97 3.36 -17.80
C GLU A 207 -0.48 3.46 -17.41
N HIS A 208 0.00 2.57 -16.53
CA HIS A 208 1.36 2.63 -15.96
C HIS A 208 2.00 1.25 -15.97
N ALA A 209 3.33 1.16 -16.08
CA ALA A 209 4.06 -0.11 -15.97
C ALA A 209 4.01 -0.67 -14.54
N PHE A 210 3.96 0.20 -13.53
CA PHE A 210 3.84 -0.14 -12.12
C PHE A 210 2.80 0.74 -11.43
N THR A 211 1.87 0.15 -10.69
CA THR A 211 0.94 0.88 -9.83
C THR A 211 0.95 0.28 -8.43
N LEU A 212 1.08 1.13 -7.42
CA LEU A 212 0.90 0.79 -6.02
C LEU A 212 -0.40 1.40 -5.50
N PHE A 213 -1.16 0.64 -4.74
CA PHE A 213 -2.24 1.12 -3.89
C PHE A 213 -2.04 0.61 -2.46
N GLU A 214 -2.20 1.50 -1.48
CA GLU A 214 -2.06 1.21 -0.05
C GLU A 214 -3.40 1.35 0.65
N TYR A 215 -3.83 0.28 1.34
CA TYR A 215 -5.00 0.29 2.22
C TYR A 215 -4.52 0.19 3.67
N TYR A 216 -4.51 1.31 4.39
CA TYR A 216 -3.97 1.40 5.75
C TYR A 216 -5.05 1.41 6.86
N LEU A 217 -6.34 1.29 6.51
CA LEU A 217 -7.41 1.38 7.52
C LEU A 217 -7.50 0.14 8.41
N THR A 218 -7.07 -1.01 7.91
CA THR A 218 -6.94 -2.26 8.67
C THR A 218 -5.92 -2.14 9.81
N ASP A 219 -4.78 -1.50 9.58
CA ASP A 219 -3.81 -1.19 10.65
C ASP A 219 -4.41 -0.30 11.74
N LYS A 220 -5.14 0.75 11.33
CA LYS A 220 -5.86 1.61 12.28
C LYS A 220 -6.90 0.83 13.10
N ALA A 221 -7.59 -0.12 12.47
CA ALA A 221 -8.52 -1.03 13.14
C ALA A 221 -7.81 -1.88 14.20
N GLY A 222 -6.70 -2.52 13.83
CA GLY A 222 -5.90 -3.35 14.73
C GLY A 222 -5.35 -2.58 15.94
N HIS A 223 -5.09 -1.29 15.79
CA HIS A 223 -4.68 -0.40 16.88
C HIS A 223 -5.84 0.18 17.71
N GLY A 224 -7.09 -0.20 17.46
CA GLY A 224 -8.26 0.36 18.14
C GLY A 224 -8.52 1.83 17.82
N ARG A 225 -8.00 2.32 16.69
CA ARG A 225 -8.05 3.73 16.27
C ARG A 225 -9.15 4.03 15.24
N LEU A 226 -10.09 3.10 15.04
CA LEU A 226 -11.32 3.33 14.26
C LEU A 226 -12.41 4.09 15.03
N ALA A 227 -12.12 4.61 16.23
CA ALA A 227 -13.08 5.42 16.97
C ALA A 227 -13.45 6.69 16.19
N ASP A 228 -14.74 6.80 15.87
CA ASP A 228 -15.51 7.97 15.41
C ASP A 228 -14.67 9.21 15.07
N ARG A 229 -14.35 9.38 13.79
CA ARG A 229 -13.89 10.66 13.23
C ARG A 229 -14.49 10.94 11.90
#